data_AF-A0A966PWH4-F1
#
_entry.id   AF-A0A966PWH4-F1
#
_cell.length_a   1.000
_cell.length_b   1.000
_cell.length_c   1.000
_cell.angle_alpha   90.00
_cell.angle_beta   90.00
_cell.angle_gamma   90.00
#
_symmetry.space_group_name_H-M   'P 1'
#
loop_
_entity.id
_entity.type
_entity.pdbx_description
1 polymer ?
#
loop_
_entity_poly.entity_id
_entity_poly.type
_entity_poly.pdbx_seq_one_letter_code
_entity_poly.pdbx_strand_id
1 'polypeptide(L)' 'MATLVCFHAHPDDECLATGGTIARASAEGHRVVLVVATDGAHGEVPQDLEPGETLADRRAKEVAASAKVLGVARLEM' A
#
# COMPACT_ATOMS: atom_id res chain seq x y z
N MET A 1 -9.44 -13.76 16.37
CA MET A 1 -8.92 -12.49 15.80
C MET A 1 -7.41 -12.53 15.87
N ALA A 2 -6.73 -12.54 14.71
CA ALA A 2 -5.27 -12.52 14.62
C ALA A 2 -4.78 -11.16 14.08
N THR A 3 -3.48 -10.90 14.19
CA THR A 3 -2.82 -9.78 13.50
C THR A 3 -1.96 -10.32 12.37
N LEU A 4 -2.19 -9.84 11.15
CA LEU A 4 -1.39 -10.13 9.96
C LEU A 4 -0.55 -8.90 9.63
N VAL A 5 0.77 -9.08 9.53
CA VAL A 5 1.68 -8.04 9.02
C VAL A 5 2.06 -8.42 7.59
N CYS A 6 1.72 -7.56 6.64
CA CYS A 6 2.16 -7.67 5.25
C CYS A 6 3.30 -6.67 5.07
N PHE A 7 4.52 -7.18 4.92
CA PHE A 7 5.71 -6.37 4.72
C PHE A 7 6.13 -6.48 3.27
N HIS A 8 6.17 -5.35 2.57
CA HIS A 8 6.52 -5.26 1.16
C HIS A 8 7.58 -4.20 0.89
N ALA A 9 8.23 -4.26 -0.27
CA ALA A 9 9.33 -3.37 -0.59
C ALA A 9 8.84 -2.01 -1.09
N HIS A 10 7.88 -2.00 -2.02
CA HIS A 10 7.44 -0.78 -2.71
C HIS A 10 5.92 -0.57 -2.63
N PRO A 11 5.44 0.68 -2.84
CA PRO A 11 4.01 0.97 -2.92
C PRO A 11 3.37 0.37 -4.18
N ASP A 12 2.72 -0.80 -4.07
CA ASP A 12 2.01 -1.58 -5.12
C ASP A 12 2.16 -3.09 -4.88
N ASP A 13 3.30 -3.52 -4.36
CA ASP A 13 3.62 -4.91 -4.04
C ASP A 13 2.51 -5.58 -3.21
N GLU A 14 1.85 -4.84 -2.32
CA GLU A 14 0.79 -5.38 -1.47
C GLU A 14 -0.41 -5.87 -2.26
N CYS A 15 -0.82 -5.10 -3.28
CA CYS A 15 -2.00 -5.40 -4.07
C CYS A 15 -1.68 -6.39 -5.19
N LEU A 16 -0.47 -6.33 -5.74
CA LEU A 16 0.03 -7.25 -6.77
C LEU A 16 0.25 -8.67 -6.23
N ALA A 17 0.94 -8.80 -5.09
CA ALA A 17 1.31 -10.11 -4.55
C ALA A 17 0.28 -10.67 -3.58
N THR A 18 -0.38 -9.82 -2.78
CA THR A 18 -1.16 -10.27 -1.61
C THR A 18 -2.54 -9.64 -1.48
N GLY A 19 -3.03 -8.88 -2.46
CA GLY A 19 -4.26 -8.09 -2.33
C GLY A 19 -5.47 -8.93 -1.92
N GLY A 20 -5.68 -10.07 -2.57
CA GLY A 20 -6.76 -10.99 -2.23
C GLY A 20 -6.66 -11.57 -0.81
N THR A 21 -5.44 -11.89 -0.36
CA THR A 21 -5.20 -12.40 1.01
C THR A 21 -5.46 -11.33 2.06
N ILE A 22 -5.00 -10.10 1.83
CA ILE A 22 -5.22 -8.95 2.72
C ILE A 22 -6.71 -8.68 2.84
N ALA A 23 -7.41 -8.52 1.72
CA ALA A 23 -8.83 -8.21 1.70
C ALA A 23 -9.66 -9.30 2.40
N ARG A 24 -9.33 -10.58 2.17
CA ARG A 24 -10.00 -11.69 2.84
C ARG A 24 -9.75 -11.66 4.36
N ALA A 25 -8.50 -11.52 4.80
CA ALA A 25 -8.16 -11.47 6.21
C ALA A 25 -8.88 -10.31 6.93
N SER A 26 -8.94 -9.14 6.29
CA SER A 26 -9.71 -8.00 6.80
C SER A 26 -11.20 -8.32 6.90
N ALA A 27 -11.81 -8.88 5.85
CA ALA A 27 -13.23 -9.26 5.84
C ALA A 27 -13.58 -10.33 6.89
N GLU A 28 -12.65 -11.23 7.20
CA GLU A 28 -12.75 -12.23 8.28
C GLU A 28 -12.53 -11.62 9.69
N GLY A 29 -12.33 -10.31 9.80
CA GLY A 29 -12.19 -9.58 11.06
C GLY A 29 -10.81 -9.67 11.69
N HIS A 30 -9.76 -10.00 10.93
CA HIS A 30 -8.38 -9.91 11.40
C HIS A 30 -7.85 -8.48 11.30
N ARG A 31 -6.92 -8.12 12.20
CA ARG A 31 -6.22 -6.84 12.10
C ARG A 31 -5.10 -6.98 11.06
N VAL A 32 -5.18 -6.26 9.96
CA VAL A 32 -4.09 -6.21 8.98
C VAL A 32 -3.26 -4.94 9.14
N VAL A 33 -1.95 -5.09 9.24
CA VAL A 33 -0.96 -4.00 9.20
C VAL A 33 -0.16 -4.15 7.92
N LEU A 34 -0.14 -3.10 7.10
CA LEU A 34 0.69 -3.03 5.91
C LEU A 34 1.94 -2.20 6.22
N VAL A 35 3.12 -2.73 5.91
CA VAL A 35 4.40 -2.04 5.99
C VAL A 35 4.99 -1.99 4.59
N VAL A 36 5.37 -0.80 4.13
CA VAL A 36 6.08 -0.60 2.87
C VAL A 36 7.44 0.01 3.17
N ALA A 37 8.51 -0.65 2.75
CA ALA A 37 9.86 -0.28 3.17
C ALA A 37 10.46 0.93 2.47
N THR A 38 9.90 1.32 1.31
CA THR A 38 10.42 2.41 0.48
C THR A 38 9.28 3.31 0.00
N ASP A 39 9.62 4.55 -0.34
CA ASP A 39 8.68 5.52 -0.92
C ASP A 39 8.44 5.32 -2.42
N GLY A 40 9.21 4.42 -3.05
CA GLY A 40 9.10 4.12 -4.47
C GLY A 40 9.58 5.24 -5.40
N ALA A 41 10.39 6.20 -4.91
CA ALA A 41 10.84 7.39 -5.67
C ALA A 41 11.66 7.08 -6.93
N HIS A 42 12.25 5.89 -7.03
CA HIS A 42 13.09 5.45 -8.15
C HIS A 42 12.31 4.65 -9.23
N GLY A 43 10.99 4.61 -9.15
CA GLY A 43 10.15 3.99 -10.17
C GLY A 43 10.08 4.79 -11.49
N GLU A 44 9.30 4.26 -12.44
CA GLU A 44 8.97 4.99 -13.67
C GLU A 44 8.08 6.20 -13.35
N VAL A 45 8.47 7.38 -13.83
CA VAL A 45 7.77 8.63 -13.55
C VAL A 45 6.70 8.87 -14.62
N PRO A 46 5.41 8.97 -14.24
CA PRO A 46 4.35 9.21 -15.21
C PRO A 46 4.40 10.67 -15.72
N GLN A 47 3.87 10.90 -16.92
CA GLN A 47 3.93 12.21 -17.58
C GLN A 47 2.94 13.23 -17.03
N ASP A 48 1.99 12.78 -16.19
CA ASP A 48 0.85 13.56 -15.68
C ASP A 48 0.93 13.82 -14.17
N LEU A 49 2.15 13.95 -13.63
CA LEU A 49 2.33 14.50 -12.30
C LEU A 49 1.87 15.96 -12.25
N GLU A 50 1.23 16.34 -11.14
CA GLU A 50 0.86 17.73 -10.90
C GLU A 50 2.12 18.62 -10.78
N PRO A 51 2.04 19.93 -11.10
CA PRO A 51 3.19 20.82 -10.93
C PRO A 51 3.75 20.79 -9.50
N GLY A 52 4.99 20.31 -9.35
CA GLY A 52 5.67 20.17 -8.07
C GLY A 52 5.38 18.88 -7.29
N GLU A 53 4.56 17.97 -7.83
CA GLU A 53 4.36 16.63 -7.27
C GLU A 53 5.56 15.73 -7.61
N THR A 54 6.09 15.03 -6.61
CA THR A 54 7.11 13.98 -6.83
C THR A 54 6.46 12.61 -7.04
N LEU A 55 7.20 11.66 -7.62
CA LEU A 55 6.72 10.28 -7.73
C LEU A 55 6.41 9.67 -6.35
N ALA A 56 7.23 9.97 -5.33
CA ALA A 56 6.99 9.52 -3.96
C ALA A 56 5.66 10.08 -3.40
N ASP A 57 5.35 11.36 -3.64
CA ASP A 57 4.08 11.96 -3.23
C ASP A 57 2.88 11.26 -3.87
N ARG A 58 2.98 10.97 -5.17
CA ARG A 58 1.93 10.24 -5.90
C ARG A 58 1.75 8.83 -5.33
N ARG A 59 2.84 8.06 -5.22
CA ARG A 59 2.81 6.67 -4.74
C ARG A 59 2.33 6.56 -3.29
N ALA A 60 2.66 7.52 -2.43
CA ALA A 60 2.15 7.57 -1.06
C ALA A 60 0.62 7.71 -1.02
N LYS A 61 0.04 8.56 -1.88
CA LYS A 61 -1.42 8.69 -2.01
C LYS A 61 -2.05 7.41 -2.56
N GLU A 62 -1.42 6.79 -3.55
CA GLU A 62 -1.91 5.58 -4.20
C GLU A 62 -1.96 4.39 -3.22
N VAL A 63 -0.88 4.12 -2.48
CA VAL A 63 -0.87 3.02 -1.51
C VAL A 63 -1.79 3.27 -0.33
N ALA A 64 -1.96 4.53 0.11
CA ALA A 64 -2.96 4.88 1.12
C ALA A 64 -4.38 4.58 0.63
N ALA A 65 -4.68 4.87 -0.64
CA ALA A 65 -5.96 4.52 -1.26
C ALA A 65 -6.13 3.00 -1.41
N SER A 66 -5.10 2.29 -1.86
CA SER A 66 -5.07 0.82 -1.95
C SER A 66 -5.33 0.18 -0.58
N ALA A 67 -4.60 0.58 0.45
CA ALA A 67 -4.75 0.10 1.82
C ALA A 67 -6.19 0.27 2.35
N LYS A 68 -6.83 1.40 2.04
CA LYS A 68 -8.24 1.65 2.38
C LYS A 68 -9.18 0.66 1.69
N VAL A 69 -8.99 0.41 0.39
CA VAL A 69 -9.80 -0.55 -0.38
C VAL A 69 -9.63 -1.97 0.17
N LEU A 70 -8.40 -2.33 0.55
CA LEU A 70 -8.07 -3.66 1.07
C LEU A 70 -8.49 -3.88 2.54
N GLY A 71 -8.98 -2.85 3.23
CA GLY A 71 -9.38 -2.94 4.64
C GLY A 71 -8.21 -2.98 5.62
N VAL A 72 -7.05 -2.46 5.24
CA VAL A 72 -5.88 -2.36 6.12
C VAL A 72 -6.20 -1.46 7.32
N ALA A 73 -5.91 -1.96 8.53
CA ALA A 73 -6.17 -1.24 9.77
C ALA A 73 -5.07 -0.23 10.12
N ARG A 74 -3.86 -0.41 9.58
CA ARG A 74 -2.71 0.47 9.77
C ARG A 74 -1.75 0.33 8.60
N LEU A 75 -1.41 1.46 7.97
CA LEU A 75 -0.34 1.57 6.98
C LEU A 75 0.86 2.24 7.65
N GLU A 76 2.04 1.63 7.52
CA GLU A 76 3.33 2.18 7.93
C GLU A 76 4.24 2.29 6.71
N MET A 77 4.85 3.46 6.57
CA MET A 77 5.76 3.85 5.49
C MET A 77 6.89 4.69 6.08
#